data_AF-A0A0N9I6X3-F1
#
_entry.id   AF-A0A0N9I6X3-F1
#
_cell.length_a   1.000
_cell.length_b   1.000
_cell.length_c   1.000
_cell.angle_alpha   90.00
_cell.angle_beta   90.00
_cell.angle_gamma   90.00
#
_symmetry.space_group_name_H-M   'P 1'
#
loop_
_entity.id
_entity.type
_entity.pdbx_description
1 polymer ?
#
loop_
_entity_poly.entity_id
_entity_poly.type
_entity_poly.pdbx_seq_one_letter_code
_entity_poly.pdbx_strand_id
1 'polypeptide(L)'
;MRATFSGRPISTLDLYGRDFVALVGSAGTWQHAGEGLPVQTYRIGAHLHSDTDLDAAHGITPDGIVLVRPDGFVAWRSPGPVTDAAESLARTLRTILAR
;
A
#
# COMPACT_ATOMS: atom_id res chain seq x y z
N MET A 1 -13.67 -1.30 -8.14
CA MET A 1 -13.52 0.09 -7.69
C MET A 1 -12.78 0.85 -8.79
N ARG A 2 -13.29 1.98 -9.27
CA ARG A 2 -12.57 2.80 -10.27
C ARG A 2 -11.65 3.74 -9.51
N ALA A 3 -10.36 3.68 -9.80
CA ALA A 3 -9.37 4.59 -9.25
C ALA A 3 -8.57 5.22 -10.39
N THR A 4 -7.88 6.31 -10.09
CA THR A 4 -6.99 6.97 -11.03
C THR A 4 -5.60 6.95 -10.43
N PHE A 5 -4.65 6.38 -11.16
CA PHE A 5 -3.24 6.36 -10.79
C PHE A 5 -2.46 7.32 -11.66
N SER A 6 -1.88 8.37 -11.05
CA SER A 6 -1.13 9.41 -11.76
C SER A 6 -1.88 9.97 -12.98
N GLY A 7 -3.18 10.22 -12.83
CA GLY A 7 -4.04 10.76 -13.90
C GLY A 7 -4.54 9.74 -14.93
N ARG A 8 -4.16 8.46 -14.83
CA ARG A 8 -4.66 7.38 -15.70
C ARG A 8 -5.73 6.55 -14.98
N PRO A 9 -6.87 6.26 -15.62
CA PRO A 9 -7.87 5.38 -15.03
C PRO A 9 -7.30 3.96 -14.92
N ILE A 10 -7.28 3.42 -13.71
CA ILE A 10 -6.89 2.04 -13.42
C ILE A 10 -7.93 1.39 -12.51
N SER A 11 -8.07 0.06 -12.57
CA SER A 11 -8.67 -0.65 -11.45
C SER A 11 -7.64 -0.68 -10.31
N THR A 12 -8.07 -0.58 -9.06
CA THR A 12 -7.16 -0.82 -7.92
C THR A 12 -6.54 -2.22 -8.02
N LEU A 13 -7.23 -3.17 -8.66
CA LEU A 13 -6.71 -4.50 -9.02
C LEU A 13 -5.61 -4.46 -10.10
N ASP A 14 -5.59 -3.50 -11.02
CA ASP A 14 -4.50 -3.38 -11.99
C ASP A 14 -3.19 -2.89 -11.33
N LEU A 15 -3.30 -2.30 -10.13
CA LEU A 15 -2.16 -1.91 -9.30
C LEU A 15 -1.45 -3.15 -8.73
N TYR A 16 -2.18 -4.25 -8.53
CA TYR A 16 -1.69 -5.49 -7.93
C TYR A 16 -1.59 -6.56 -9.02
N GLY A 17 -0.40 -7.10 -9.27
CA GLY A 17 -0.27 -8.08 -10.37
C GLY A 17 1.14 -8.43 -10.78
N ARG A 18 2.10 -7.55 -10.46
CA ARG A 18 3.53 -7.78 -10.75
C ARG A 18 4.37 -7.80 -9.50
N ASP A 19 4.24 -6.75 -8.69
CA ASP A 19 5.07 -6.55 -7.51
C ASP A 19 4.23 -6.48 -6.24
N PHE A 20 4.87 -6.62 -5.09
CA PHE A 20 4.24 -6.23 -3.82
C PHE A 20 4.00 -4.72 -3.83
N VAL A 21 2.88 -4.30 -3.27
CA VAL A 21 2.50 -2.89 -3.21
C VAL A 21 2.20 -2.50 -1.77
N ALA A 22 2.86 -1.45 -1.29
CA ALA A 22 2.53 -0.78 -0.05
C ALA A 22 1.67 0.46 -0.36
N LEU A 23 0.41 0.45 0.07
CA LEU A 23 -0.43 1.65 0.06
C LEU A 23 -0.37 2.34 1.41
N VAL A 24 0.08 3.58 1.40
CA VAL A 24 0.11 4.49 2.54
C VAL A 24 -1.16 5.31 2.52
N GLY A 25 -1.78 5.48 3.69
CA GLY A 25 -2.96 6.31 3.85
C GLY A 25 -2.73 7.76 3.45
N SER A 26 -3.81 8.50 3.27
CA SER A 26 -3.78 9.86 2.72
C SER A 26 -2.96 10.90 3.52
N ALA A 27 -2.79 10.70 4.83
CA ALA A 27 -1.98 11.54 5.71
C ALA A 27 -0.60 10.94 6.05
N GLY A 28 -0.33 9.69 5.66
CA GLY A 28 0.88 8.98 6.04
C GLY A 28 2.15 9.55 5.39
N THR A 29 3.24 9.56 6.16
CA THR A 29 4.57 10.04 5.77
C THR A 29 5.48 8.94 5.22
N TRP A 30 4.96 7.72 5.03
CA TRP A 30 5.73 6.49 4.83
C TRP A 30 6.12 6.22 3.37
N GLN A 31 6.15 7.24 2.52
CA GLN A 31 6.45 7.08 1.08
C GLN A 31 7.82 6.44 0.79
N HIS A 32 8.77 6.54 1.72
CA HIS A 32 10.10 5.94 1.63
C HIS A 32 10.22 4.58 2.33
N ALA A 33 9.16 4.08 2.97
CA ALA A 33 9.22 2.83 3.75
C ALA A 33 9.53 1.60 2.90
N GLY A 34 9.25 1.64 1.59
CA GLY A 34 9.59 0.59 0.65
C GLY A 34 10.98 0.70 0.02
N GLU A 35 11.76 1.75 0.29
CA GLU A 35 13.07 1.92 -0.35
C GLU A 35 14.01 0.76 0.01
N GLY A 36 14.65 0.18 -1.01
CA GLY A 36 15.53 -0.98 -0.85
C GLY A 36 14.82 -2.32 -0.61
N LEU A 37 13.48 -2.34 -0.60
CA LEU A 37 12.66 -3.54 -0.54
C LEU A 37 12.03 -3.84 -1.91
N PRO A 38 11.71 -5.11 -2.23
CA PRO A 38 10.98 -5.48 -3.45
C PRO A 38 9.49 -5.13 -3.34
N VAL A 39 9.18 -3.86 -3.06
CA VAL A 39 7.82 -3.34 -2.87
C VAL A 39 7.70 -1.95 -3.50
N GLN A 40 6.61 -1.73 -4.23
CA GLN A 40 6.25 -0.41 -4.74
C GLN A 40 5.42 0.34 -3.70
N THR A 41 5.81 1.57 -3.37
CA THR A 41 5.08 2.37 -2.38
C THR A 41 4.27 3.45 -3.06
N TYR A 42 2.98 3.52 -2.75
CA TYR A 42 2.08 4.55 -3.24
C TYR A 42 1.28 5.16 -2.10
N ARG A 43 0.95 6.45 -2.24
CA ARG A 43 0.13 7.17 -1.26
C ARG A 43 -1.25 7.46 -1.82
N ILE A 44 -2.27 7.17 -1.04
CA ILE A 44 -3.68 7.51 -1.31
C ILE A 44 -3.81 9.05 -1.34
N GLY A 45 -4.58 9.58 -2.28
CA GLY A 45 -4.76 11.02 -2.49
C GLY A 45 -3.57 11.75 -3.13
N ALA A 46 -2.46 11.06 -3.42
CA ALA A 46 -1.34 11.64 -4.17
C ALA A 46 -1.05 10.86 -5.45
N HIS A 47 -0.99 9.53 -5.34
CA HIS A 47 -0.80 8.64 -6.49
C HIS A 47 -2.13 8.03 -6.90
N LEU A 48 -2.91 7.57 -5.91
CA LEU A 48 -4.18 6.89 -6.11
C LEU A 48 -5.36 7.79 -5.69
N HIS A 49 -6.27 8.05 -6.60
CA HIS A 49 -7.46 8.87 -6.36
C HIS A 49 -8.73 8.07 -6.67
N SER A 50 -9.79 8.26 -5.90
CA SER A 50 -11.11 7.69 -6.17
C SER A 50 -12.19 8.59 -5.56
N ASP A 51 -13.42 8.53 -6.07
CA ASP A 51 -14.59 9.20 -5.50
C ASP A 51 -15.06 8.58 -4.17
N THR A 52 -14.48 7.45 -3.78
CA THR A 52 -14.76 6.75 -2.53
C THR A 52 -13.56 6.83 -1.60
N ASP A 53 -13.82 6.76 -0.30
CA ASP A 53 -12.80 6.68 0.74
C ASP A 53 -11.95 5.41 0.57
N LEU A 54 -10.77 5.60 -0.01
CA LEU A 54 -9.79 4.53 -0.26
C LEU A 54 -9.14 4.06 1.04
N ASP A 55 -8.95 4.93 2.03
CA ASP A 55 -8.38 4.56 3.32
C ASP A 55 -9.31 3.54 4.00
N ALA A 56 -10.60 3.86 4.08
CA ALA A 56 -11.63 2.97 4.63
C ALA A 56 -11.80 1.69 3.80
N ALA A 57 -11.77 1.77 2.47
CA ALA A 57 -11.85 0.59 1.59
C ALA A 57 -10.69 -0.40 1.81
N HIS A 58 -9.51 0.11 2.19
CA HIS A 58 -8.35 -0.70 2.55
C HIS A 58 -8.29 -1.06 4.05
N GLY A 59 -9.25 -0.60 4.85
CA GLY A 59 -9.33 -0.87 6.28
C GLY A 59 -8.20 -0.23 7.08
N ILE A 60 -7.73 0.93 6.63
CA ILE A 60 -6.70 1.74 7.30
C ILE A 60 -7.24 3.14 7.57
N THR A 61 -6.66 3.85 8.52
CA THR A 61 -6.85 5.29 8.68
C THR A 61 -5.92 6.05 7.72
N PRO A 62 -6.07 7.38 7.58
CA PRO A 62 -5.14 8.20 6.80
C PRO A 62 -3.66 8.06 7.19
N ASP A 63 -3.35 7.66 8.42
CA ASP A 63 -1.99 7.44 8.92
C ASP A 63 -1.51 5.98 8.80
N GLY A 64 -2.38 5.09 8.30
CA GLY A 64 -2.12 3.67 8.20
C GLY A 64 -1.35 3.28 6.94
N ILE A 65 -1.10 1.97 6.82
CA ILE A 65 -0.41 1.38 5.68
C ILE A 65 -0.90 -0.06 5.46
N VAL A 66 -1.02 -0.46 4.21
CA VAL A 66 -1.36 -1.84 3.82
C VAL A 66 -0.36 -2.36 2.80
N LEU A 67 0.11 -3.58 3.01
CA LEU A 67 0.90 -4.34 2.06
C LEU A 67 -0.01 -5.32 1.32
N VAL A 68 -0.01 -5.22 0.00
CA VAL A 68 -0.78 -6.06 -0.91
C VAL A 68 0.18 -6.87 -1.76
N ARG A 69 -0.14 -8.15 -1.94
CA ARG A 69 0.64 -9.10 -2.72
C ARG A 69 0.35 -8.96 -4.22
N PRO A 70 1.22 -9.49 -5.10
CA PRO A 70 0.95 -9.52 -6.54
C PRO A 70 -0.37 -10.21 -6.91
N ASP A 71 -0.85 -11.17 -6.12
CA ASP A 71 -2.14 -11.83 -6.31
C ASP A 71 -3.36 -11.00 -5.85
N GLY A 72 -3.15 -9.76 -5.39
CA GLY A 72 -4.22 -8.86 -4.95
C GLY A 72 -4.70 -9.06 -3.52
N PHE A 73 -4.10 -10.01 -2.77
CA PHE A 73 -4.43 -10.26 -1.38
C PHE A 73 -3.62 -9.37 -0.43
N VAL A 74 -4.26 -8.91 0.65
CA VAL A 74 -3.58 -8.19 1.72
C VAL A 74 -2.64 -9.13 2.47
N ALA A 75 -1.34 -8.86 2.39
CA ALA A 75 -0.29 -9.54 3.14
C ALA A 75 -0.25 -9.10 4.60
N TRP A 76 -0.41 -7.80 4.83
CA TRP A 76 -0.34 -7.18 6.14
C TRP A 76 -0.98 -5.79 6.09
N ARG A 77 -1.49 -5.30 7.21
CA ARG A 77 -1.94 -3.92 7.36
C ARG A 77 -1.70 -3.40 8.77
N SER A 78 -1.39 -2.11 8.87
CA SER A 78 -1.48 -1.33 10.10
C SER A 78 -2.63 -0.34 9.95
N PRO A 79 -3.71 -0.48 10.74
CA PRO A 79 -4.83 0.45 10.68
C PRO A 79 -4.46 1.89 11.06
N GLY A 80 -3.38 2.11 11.81
CA GLY A 80 -2.93 3.43 12.25
C GLY A 80 -1.42 3.62 12.07
N PRO A 81 -0.86 4.70 12.66
CA PRO A 81 0.56 5.01 12.52
C PRO A 81 1.42 3.88 13.07
N VAL A 82 2.49 3.57 12.34
CA VAL A 82 3.49 2.56 12.71
C VAL A 82 4.81 3.26 12.98
N THR A 83 5.52 2.88 14.03
CA THR A 83 6.80 3.53 14.39
C THR A 83 7.89 3.27 13.34
N ASP A 84 7.91 2.06 12.79
CA ASP A 84 8.93 1.63 11.83
C ASP A 84 8.28 0.86 10.67
N ALA A 85 7.75 1.62 9.70
CA ALA A 85 7.07 1.07 8.53
C ALA A 85 8.00 0.19 7.69
N ALA A 86 9.25 0.63 7.47
CA ALA A 86 10.24 -0.10 6.69
C ALA A 86 10.57 -1.46 7.31
N GLU A 87 10.80 -1.50 8.62
CA GLU A 87 11.06 -2.76 9.32
C GLU A 87 9.85 -3.70 9.27
N SER A 88 8.63 -3.16 9.43
CA SER A 88 7.39 -3.93 9.37
C SER A 88 7.14 -4.54 7.99
N LEU A 89 7.39 -3.77 6.92
CA LEU A 89 7.35 -4.25 5.55
C LEU A 89 8.41 -5.31 5.30
N ALA A 90 9.66 -5.06 5.69
CA ALA A 90 10.77 -5.99 5.52
C ALA A 90 10.52 -7.33 6.24
N ARG A 91 10.02 -7.28 7.48
CA ARG A 91 9.65 -8.48 8.27
C ARG A 91 8.55 -9.28 7.59
N THR A 92 7.52 -8.59 7.10
CA THR A 92 6.41 -9.24 6.40
C THR A 92 6.89 -9.90 5.10
N LEU A 93 7.70 -9.19 4.31
CA LEU A 93 8.27 -9.72 3.07
C LEU A 93 9.15 -10.95 3.32
N ARG A 94 10.00 -10.94 4.35
CA ARG A 94 10.80 -12.13 4.74
C ARG A 94 9.91 -13.31 5.10
N THR A 95 8.84 -13.07 5.85
CA THR A 95 7.89 -14.10 6.27
C THR A 95 7.17 -14.72 5.07
N ILE A 96 6.75 -13.91 4.10
CA ILE A 96 6.01 -14.38 2.92
C ILE A 96 6.94 -15.05 1.90
N LEU A 97 8.15 -14.52 1.71
CA LEU A 97 9.12 -15.03 0.75
C LEU A 97 9.94 -16.22 1.27
N ALA A 98 9.75 -16.62 2.53
CA ALA A 98 10.46 -17.71 3.19
C ALA A 98 11.98 -17.67 2.95
N ARG A 99 12.60 -16.53 3.28
CA ARG A 99 14.06 -16.39 3.42
C ARG A 99 14.43 -16.20 4.88
#